data_AF-A0A0D2M995-F1
#
_entry.id   AF-A0A0D2M995-F1
#
_cell.length_a   1.000
_cell.length_b   1.000
_cell.length_c   1.000
_cell.angle_alpha   90.00
_cell.angle_beta   90.00
_cell.angle_gamma   90.00
#
_symmetry.space_group_name_H-M   'P 1'
#
loop_
_entity.id
_entity.type
_entity.pdbx_description
1 polymer ?
#
loop_
_entity_poly.entity_id
_entity_poly.type
_entity_poly.pdbx_seq_one_letter_code
_entity_poly.pdbx_strand_id
1 'polypeptide(L)'
;MCRLHTEGTQHGCGHYIITKKLRKDDCDSRFCIFSARHPRADCPSCPHCTRYLGPDASETITLRTAAFCRECEYWFHGPGRR
;
A
#
# COMPACT_ATOMS: atom_id res chain seq x y z
N MET A 1 2.06 12.31 -5.82
CA MET A 1 2.77 11.01 -5.80
C MET A 1 1.87 9.97 -6.46
N CYS A 2 2.41 8.95 -7.12
CA CYS A 2 1.59 7.90 -7.72
C CYS A 2 0.78 7.19 -6.63
N ARG A 3 -0.43 6.74 -6.95
CA ARG A 3 -1.34 6.09 -5.98
C ARG A 3 -1.78 4.73 -6.52
N LEU A 4 -2.09 3.79 -5.63
CA LEU A 4 -2.55 2.46 -6.03
C LEU A 4 -4.05 2.31 -5.91
N HIS A 5 -4.62 1.51 -6.79
CA HIS A 5 -5.92 0.89 -6.58
C HIS A 5 -5.65 -0.53 -6.09
N THR A 6 -6.19 -0.86 -4.93
CA THR A 6 -5.94 -2.15 -4.28
C THR A 6 -7.24 -2.88 -4.03
N GLU A 7 -7.12 -4.20 -3.92
CA GLU A 7 -8.16 -5.05 -3.37
C GLU A 7 -7.61 -5.93 -2.24
N GLY A 8 -8.48 -6.25 -1.29
CA GLY A 8 -8.04 -6.87 -0.05
C GLY A 8 -9.16 -7.32 0.87
N THR A 9 -8.71 -7.84 2.00
CA THR A 9 -9.57 -8.38 3.05
C THR A 9 -9.67 -7.39 4.19
N GLN A 10 -10.89 -7.07 4.60
CA GLN A 10 -11.14 -6.33 5.84
C GLN A 10 -11.26 -7.33 7.01
N HIS A 11 -10.35 -7.22 7.96
CA HIS A 11 -10.31 -8.07 9.15
C HIS A 11 -11.14 -7.49 10.31
N GLY A 12 -11.51 -8.36 11.25
CA GLY A 12 -12.31 -8.01 12.43
C GLY A 12 -11.58 -7.06 13.39
N CYS A 13 -10.24 -7.02 13.33
CA CYS A 13 -9.42 -6.04 14.06
C CYS A 13 -9.44 -4.64 13.44
N GLY A 14 -10.21 -4.40 12.36
CA GLY A 14 -10.30 -3.11 11.68
C GLY A 14 -9.22 -2.87 10.62
N HIS A 15 -8.21 -3.73 10.51
CA HIS A 15 -7.20 -3.62 9.46
C HIS A 15 -7.71 -4.13 8.11
N TYR A 16 -7.44 -3.34 7.07
CA TYR A 16 -7.53 -3.75 5.68
C TYR A 16 -6.16 -4.27 5.22
N ILE A 17 -6.13 -5.50 4.72
CA ILE A 17 -4.91 -6.14 4.22
C ILE A 17 -5.02 -6.32 2.71
N ILE A 18 -4.15 -5.63 1.98
CA ILE A 18 -4.06 -5.70 0.53
C ILE A 18 -3.66 -7.13 0.12
N THR A 19 -4.50 -7.76 -0.69
CA THR A 19 -4.20 -9.07 -1.30
C THR A 19 -3.69 -8.91 -2.72
N LYS A 20 -4.10 -7.85 -3.42
CA LYS A 20 -3.67 -7.57 -4.79
C LYS A 20 -3.65 -6.08 -5.10
N LYS A 21 -2.65 -5.67 -5.88
CA LYS A 21 -2.54 -4.32 -6.46
C LYS A 21 -3.07 -4.38 -7.88
N LEU A 22 -4.12 -3.60 -8.17
CA LEU A 22 -4.86 -3.68 -9.44
C LEU A 22 -4.26 -2.78 -10.51
N ARG A 23 -4.08 -1.51 -10.17
CA ARG A 23 -3.49 -0.51 -11.07
C ARG A 23 -2.83 0.60 -10.27
N LYS A 24 -2.03 1.40 -10.94
CA LYS A 24 -1.37 2.57 -10.38
C LYS A 24 -1.77 3.81 -11.18
N ASP A 25 -2.30 4.80 -10.48
CA ASP A 25 -2.51 6.13 -11.04
C ASP A 25 -1.17 6.85 -11.09
N ASP A 26 -0.77 7.20 -12.30
CA ASP A 26 0.46 7.95 -12.53
C ASP A 26 0.30 9.41 -12.09
N CYS A 27 1.28 9.94 -11.37
CA CYS A 27 1.23 11.33 -10.92
C CYS A 27 1.90 12.32 -11.88
N ASP A 28 2.42 11.83 -13.01
CA ASP A 28 2.95 12.64 -14.11
C ASP A 28 4.10 13.59 -13.70
N SER A 29 4.72 13.31 -12.56
CA SER A 29 5.81 14.11 -12.00
C SER A 29 7.16 13.55 -12.41
N ARG A 30 8.04 14.41 -12.93
CA ARG A 30 9.44 14.06 -13.21
C ARG A 30 10.25 13.74 -11.95
N PHE A 31 9.78 14.16 -10.78
CA PHE A 31 10.44 13.95 -9.49
C PHE A 31 9.89 12.75 -8.72
N CYS A 32 9.01 11.93 -9.29
CA CYS A 32 8.50 10.72 -8.63
C CYS A 32 9.09 9.49 -9.32
N ILE A 33 9.84 8.65 -8.60
CA ILE A 33 10.51 7.48 -9.23
C ILE A 33 9.52 6.46 -9.82
N PHE A 34 8.29 6.48 -9.34
CA PHE A 34 7.22 5.61 -9.82
C PHE A 34 6.46 6.20 -11.01
N SER A 35 6.69 7.46 -11.36
CA SER A 35 6.00 8.12 -12.48
C SER A 35 6.54 7.66 -13.83
N ALA A 36 5.68 7.56 -14.83
CA ALA A 36 6.09 7.30 -16.21
C ALA A 36 6.95 8.44 -16.79
N ARG A 37 6.74 9.67 -16.31
CA ARG A 37 7.54 10.85 -16.70
C ARG A 37 8.90 10.96 -16.02
N HIS A 38 9.24 10.00 -15.18
CA HIS A 38 10.51 10.04 -14.48
C HIS A 38 11.69 9.67 -15.38
N PRO A 39 12.68 10.57 -15.56
CA PRO A 39 13.85 10.28 -16.39
C PRO A 39 14.75 9.23 -15.71
N ARG A 40 14.80 8.03 -16.28
CA ARG A 40 15.55 6.89 -15.72
C ARG A 40 17.07 7.02 -15.84
N ALA A 41 17.55 7.75 -16.85
CA ALA A 41 18.97 7.85 -17.17
C ALA A 41 19.81 8.50 -16.04
N ASP A 42 19.23 9.46 -15.31
CA ASP A 42 19.99 10.32 -14.37
C ASP A 42 19.59 10.13 -12.90
N CYS A 43 18.79 9.11 -12.57
CA CYS A 43 18.21 8.93 -11.24
C CYS A 43 18.80 7.86 -10.28
N PRO A 44 19.92 7.14 -10.53
CA PRO A 44 20.42 6.16 -9.56
C PRO A 44 20.68 6.73 -8.14
N SER A 45 20.98 8.03 -8.03
CA SER A 45 21.39 8.67 -6.77
C SER A 45 20.70 10.01 -6.48
N CYS A 46 19.61 10.36 -7.18
CA CYS A 46 18.97 11.66 -6.99
C CYS A 46 18.28 11.76 -5.61
N PRO A 47 18.69 12.68 -4.72
CA PRO A 47 18.07 12.86 -3.40
C PRO A 47 16.74 13.62 -3.50
N HIS A 48 16.49 14.31 -4.61
CA HIS A 48 15.30 15.15 -4.81
C HIS A 48 14.07 14.38 -5.30
N CYS A 49 14.23 13.11 -5.71
CA CYS A 49 13.12 12.31 -6.21
C CYS A 49 12.38 11.60 -5.07
N THR A 50 11.05 11.69 -5.10
CA THR A 50 10.17 10.99 -4.17
C THR A 50 10.21 9.49 -4.40
N ARG A 51 10.53 8.74 -3.34
CA ARG A 51 10.72 7.26 -3.36
C ARG A 51 9.56 6.47 -2.79
N TYR A 52 8.51 7.15 -2.34
CA TYR A 52 7.32 6.52 -1.77
C TYR A 52 6.13 6.70 -2.70
N LEU A 53 5.14 5.81 -2.58
CA LEU A 53 3.83 5.99 -3.18
C LEU A 53 3.00 6.90 -2.27
N GLY A 54 2.02 7.58 -2.84
CA GLY A 54 0.99 8.26 -2.05
C GLY A 54 0.03 7.25 -1.41
N PRO A 55 -0.94 7.73 -0.62
CA PRO A 55 -2.02 6.87 -0.13
C PRO A 55 -2.77 6.23 -1.31
N ASP A 56 -3.35 5.05 -1.06
CA ASP A 56 -4.13 4.34 -2.07
C ASP A 56 -5.27 5.24 -2.58
N ALA A 57 -5.48 5.23 -3.90
CA ALA A 57 -6.56 5.95 -4.56
C ALA A 57 -7.92 5.30 -4.30
N SER A 58 -7.95 3.97 -4.14
CA SER A 58 -9.13 3.24 -3.72
C SER A 58 -8.77 1.90 -3.10
N GLU A 59 -9.61 1.46 -2.16
CA GLU A 59 -9.54 0.15 -1.51
C GLU A 59 -10.82 -0.62 -1.82
N THR A 60 -10.70 -1.75 -2.53
CA THR A 60 -11.83 -2.63 -2.85
C THR A 60 -11.83 -3.81 -1.89
N ILE A 61 -12.83 -3.87 -1.02
CA ILE A 61 -12.95 -4.98 -0.07
C ILE A 61 -13.62 -6.16 -0.78
N THR A 62 -12.84 -7.20 -1.08
CA THR A 62 -13.32 -8.43 -1.73
C THR A 62 -13.80 -9.46 -0.71
N LEU A 63 -13.30 -9.39 0.51
CA LEU A 63 -13.71 -10.24 1.63
C LEU A 63 -13.77 -9.44 2.93
N ARG A 64 -14.81 -9.67 3.73
CA ARG A 64 -14.89 -9.24 5.12
C ARG A 64 -14.84 -10.47 6.02
N THR A 65 -14.00 -10.44 7.05
CA THR A 65 -13.90 -11.53 8.02
C THR A 65 -13.91 -10.98 9.44
N ALA A 66 -14.47 -11.74 10.37
CA ALA A 66 -14.37 -11.46 11.81
C ALA A 66 -12.99 -11.86 12.38
N ALA A 67 -12.22 -12.66 11.66
CA ALA A 67 -10.88 -13.05 12.08
C ALA A 67 -9.93 -11.84 12.10
N PHE A 68 -9.01 -11.84 13.06
CA PHE A 68 -7.97 -10.81 13.12
C PHE A 68 -6.91 -11.03 12.03
N CYS A 69 -6.18 -9.97 11.68
CA CYS A 69 -5.01 -10.12 10.81
C CYS A 69 -3.89 -10.81 11.60
N ARG A 70 -2.91 -11.38 10.89
CA ARG A 70 -1.82 -12.17 11.51
C ARG A 70 -1.04 -11.38 12.55
N GLU A 71 -0.76 -10.09 12.31
CA GLU A 71 -0.10 -9.25 13.31
C GLU A 71 -0.96 -9.08 14.57
N CYS A 72 -2.25 -8.81 14.43
CA CYS A 72 -3.14 -8.57 15.58
C CYS A 72 -3.47 -9.86 16.33
N GLU A 73 -3.55 -10.99 15.64
CA GLU A 73 -3.90 -12.28 16.24
C GLU A 73 -2.95 -12.62 17.39
N TYR A 74 -1.65 -12.40 17.23
CA TYR A 74 -0.65 -12.62 18.29
C TYR A 74 -0.91 -11.78 19.55
N TRP A 75 -1.23 -10.50 19.40
CA TRP A 75 -1.37 -9.55 20.50
C TRP A 75 -2.71 -9.62 21.23
N PHE A 76 -3.77 -10.02 20.53
CA PHE A 76 -5.13 -10.01 21.08
C PHE A 76 -5.70 -11.40 21.34
N HIS A 77 -5.21 -12.44 20.67
CA HIS A 77 -5.68 -13.82 20.84
C HIS A 77 -4.56 -14.83 21.10
N GLY A 78 -3.30 -14.46 20.85
CA GLY A 78 -2.13 -15.31 21.04
C GLY A 78 -1.36 -15.05 22.34
N PRO A 79 -0.12 -15.59 22.45
CA PRO A 79 0.70 -15.51 23.66
C PRO A 79 1.11 -14.10 24.10
N GLY A 80 0.94 -13.10 23.22
CA GLY A 80 1.22 -11.69 23.54
C GLY A 80 0.07 -10.97 24.25
N ARG A 81 -1.08 -11.63 24.43
CA ARG A 81 -2.26 -11.06 25.11
C ARG A 81 -1.97 -10.83 26.58
N ARG A 82 -2.14 -9.59 27.03
CA ARG A 82 -2.12 -9.20 28.46
C ARG A 82 -3.53 -9.20 29.04
#